data_AF-A0A6B3MF94-F1
#
_entry.id   AF-A0A6B3MF94-F1
#
_cell.length_a   1.000
_cell.length_b   1.000
_cell.length_c   1.000
_cell.angle_alpha   90.00
_cell.angle_beta   90.00
_cell.angle_gamma   90.00
#
_symmetry.space_group_name_H-M   'P 1'
#
loop_
_entity.id
_entity.type
_entity.pdbx_description
1 polymer ?
#
loop_
_entity_poly.entity_id
_entity_poly.type
_entity_poly.pdbx_seq_one_letter_code
_entity_poly.pdbx_strand_id
1 'polypeptide(L)'
;MVTAINTNDSTLAAIEAALPVDPQPYTIGDRPAGLIIVDVVNGFCTVGYGSLAPTEPNKQIATMVSESDRLARAFTERGWPVLAFLDTHEPGKPEPPYPAHCEKGSGEENLVPELEWLYDSPNATLIHKDCINGFIGSIDIESGNNALLQWLNQHQLEALVVVGICTDICVMDFVVTMLSVRNHGMIAALKDIAVYTEGCSTYNLPAETADKLSLPKTAIHPQKIAHHIGLYTMAERGAFIASAIAL
;
A
#
# COMPACT_ATOMS: atom_id res chain seq x y z
N MET A 1 8.81 31.30 27.15
CA MET A 1 8.87 29.84 26.95
C MET A 1 9.28 29.61 25.52
N VAL A 2 10.52 29.16 25.29
CA VAL A 2 10.94 28.75 23.95
C VAL A 2 10.38 27.34 23.78
N THR A 3 9.31 27.22 23.01
CA THR A 3 8.86 25.92 22.50
C THR A 3 10.03 25.35 21.74
N ALA A 4 10.65 24.29 22.28
CA ALA A 4 11.64 23.53 21.56
C ALA A 4 10.93 22.94 20.34
N ILE A 5 11.09 23.58 19.18
CA ILE A 5 10.68 23.02 17.91
C ILE A 5 11.54 21.77 17.76
N ASN A 6 10.92 20.60 17.89
CA ASN A 6 11.59 19.34 17.60
C ASN A 6 12.15 19.46 16.18
N THR A 7 13.46 19.29 16.02
CA THR A 7 14.15 19.47 14.73
C THR A 7 13.51 18.62 13.64
N ASN A 8 13.01 17.43 13.98
CA ASN A 8 12.27 16.54 13.07
C ASN A 8 10.95 17.16 12.55
N ASP A 9 10.21 17.89 13.39
CA ASP A 9 8.97 18.55 12.96
C ASP A 9 9.27 19.75 12.05
N SER A 10 10.41 20.44 12.26
CA SER A 10 10.85 21.51 11.35
C SER A 10 11.32 20.99 9.99
N THR A 11 11.96 19.82 9.95
CA THR A 11 12.38 19.18 8.70
C THR A 11 11.18 18.71 7.90
N LEU A 12 10.22 18.04 8.54
CA LEU A 12 8.99 17.61 7.87
C LEU A 12 8.23 18.81 7.31
N ALA A 13 8.03 19.87 8.09
CA ALA A 13 7.35 21.08 7.62
C ALA A 13 8.05 21.73 6.41
N ALA A 14 9.38 21.73 6.39
CA ALA A 14 10.14 22.22 5.23
C ALA A 14 9.95 21.34 3.99
N ILE A 15 9.88 20.02 4.16
CA ILE A 15 9.60 19.07 3.08
C ILE A 15 8.17 19.24 2.57
N GLU A 16 7.18 19.32 3.46
CA GLU A 16 5.78 19.55 3.11
C GLU A 16 5.59 20.87 2.34
N ALA A 17 6.31 21.93 2.73
CA ALA A 17 6.29 23.20 2.01
C ALA A 17 6.96 23.12 0.62
N ALA A 18 7.99 22.29 0.46
CA ALA A 18 8.72 22.13 -0.80
C ALA A 18 8.03 21.15 -1.77
N LEU A 19 7.37 20.12 -1.22
CA LEU A 19 6.71 19.02 -1.93
C LEU A 19 5.25 18.94 -1.47
N PRO A 20 4.40 19.92 -1.81
CA PRO A 20 3.06 20.00 -1.25
C PRO A 20 2.18 18.83 -1.71
N VAL A 21 1.43 18.27 -0.77
CA VAL A 21 0.33 17.33 -1.02
C VAL A 21 -0.95 18.01 -0.55
N ASP A 22 -2.00 17.96 -1.37
CA ASP A 22 -3.31 18.55 -1.06
C ASP A 22 -4.41 17.47 -1.05
N PRO A 23 -4.55 16.69 0.04
CA PRO A 23 -5.55 15.64 0.12
C PRO A 23 -6.98 16.20 0.08
N GLN A 24 -7.80 15.74 -0.87
CA GLN A 24 -9.18 16.20 -1.06
C GLN A 24 -10.18 15.05 -0.86
N PRO A 25 -11.44 15.32 -0.51
CA PRO A 25 -12.45 14.25 -0.47
C PRO A 25 -12.65 13.65 -1.87
N TYR A 26 -12.62 12.32 -1.97
CA TYR A 26 -12.85 11.60 -3.23
C TYR A 26 -14.22 10.94 -3.20
N THR A 27 -15.06 11.24 -4.20
CA THR A 27 -16.39 10.61 -4.36
C THR A 27 -16.34 9.62 -5.52
N ILE A 28 -16.67 8.36 -5.24
CA ILE A 28 -16.71 7.31 -6.25
C ILE A 28 -17.93 7.50 -7.16
N GLY A 29 -19.12 7.67 -6.56
CA GLY A 29 -20.37 7.82 -7.29
C GLY A 29 -20.79 6.52 -7.97
N ASP A 30 -21.54 6.62 -9.07
CA ASP A 30 -22.07 5.44 -9.79
C ASP A 30 -21.03 4.76 -10.72
N ARG A 31 -19.75 5.12 -10.60
CA ARG A 31 -18.70 4.61 -11.49
C ARG A 31 -18.31 3.18 -11.09
N PRO A 32 -18.01 2.29 -12.05
CA PRO A 32 -17.38 1.02 -11.75
C PRO A 32 -16.04 1.24 -11.02
N ALA A 33 -15.98 0.86 -9.74
CA ALA A 33 -14.82 1.09 -8.91
C ALA A 33 -14.39 -0.19 -8.20
N GLY A 34 -13.07 -0.34 -8.05
CA GLY A 34 -12.46 -1.46 -7.32
C GLY A 34 -11.59 -0.96 -6.19
N LEU A 35 -11.58 -1.71 -5.08
CA LEU A 35 -10.65 -1.49 -3.98
C LEU A 35 -9.41 -2.34 -4.19
N ILE A 36 -8.23 -1.73 -4.07
CA ILE A 36 -6.94 -2.41 -4.04
C ILE A 36 -6.38 -2.29 -2.62
N ILE A 37 -6.11 -3.44 -1.99
CA ILE A 37 -5.46 -3.56 -0.70
C ILE A 37 -4.04 -4.08 -0.94
N VAL A 38 -3.03 -3.27 -0.64
CA VAL A 38 -1.62 -3.64 -0.88
C VAL A 38 -0.98 -4.11 0.43
N ASP A 39 -0.68 -5.41 0.49
CA ASP A 39 0.18 -6.04 1.50
C ASP A 39 -0.22 -5.78 2.95
N VAL A 40 -1.51 -5.75 3.26
CA VAL A 40 -2.01 -5.67 4.65
C VAL A 40 -1.94 -7.06 5.30
N VAL A 41 -0.70 -7.56 5.41
CA VAL A 41 -0.31 -8.88 5.88
C VAL A 41 0.41 -8.81 7.22
N ASN A 42 0.48 -9.94 7.93
CA ASN A 42 1.06 -10.01 9.27
C ASN A 42 2.52 -9.56 9.31
N GLY A 43 3.32 -9.96 8.32
CA GLY A 43 4.74 -9.64 8.20
C GLY A 43 5.06 -8.14 8.15
N PHE A 44 4.08 -7.29 7.87
CA PHE A 44 4.24 -5.83 7.84
C PHE A 44 3.39 -5.09 8.88
N CYS A 45 2.33 -5.71 9.40
CA CYS A 45 1.34 -4.99 10.21
C CYS A 45 1.26 -5.49 11.66
N THR A 46 1.58 -6.76 11.92
CA THR A 46 1.34 -7.40 13.21
C THR A 46 2.58 -7.32 14.09
N VAL A 47 2.46 -6.72 15.27
CA VAL A 47 3.63 -6.43 16.14
C VAL A 47 4.43 -7.71 16.43
N GLY A 48 5.71 -7.71 16.05
CA GLY A 48 6.65 -8.80 16.30
C GLY A 48 6.43 -10.07 15.46
N TYR A 49 5.60 -10.02 14.42
CA TYR A 49 5.25 -11.21 13.63
C TYR A 49 6.31 -11.61 12.60
N GLY A 50 7.26 -10.73 12.29
CA GLY A 50 8.30 -11.00 11.30
C GLY A 50 9.41 -9.95 11.33
N SER A 51 10.42 -10.12 10.46
CA SER A 51 11.61 -9.26 10.41
C SER A 51 11.30 -7.81 9.98
N LEU A 52 10.22 -7.63 9.22
CA LEU A 52 9.75 -6.34 8.72
C LEU A 52 8.46 -5.84 9.42
N ALA A 53 7.99 -6.58 10.42
CA ALA A 53 6.82 -6.21 11.18
C ALA A 53 7.18 -5.12 12.21
N PRO A 54 6.22 -4.29 12.63
CA PRO A 54 6.49 -3.30 13.67
C PRO A 54 6.94 -3.98 14.96
N THR A 55 7.94 -3.42 15.65
CA THR A 55 8.41 -3.95 16.95
C THR A 55 7.57 -3.47 18.13
N GLU A 56 6.76 -2.44 17.92
CA GLU A 56 5.83 -1.85 18.88
C GLU A 56 4.57 -1.37 18.17
N PRO A 57 3.44 -1.17 18.89
CA PRO A 57 2.22 -0.67 18.27
C PRO A 57 2.42 0.65 17.51
N ASN A 58 2.04 0.67 16.24
CA ASN A 58 2.13 1.86 15.40
C ASN A 58 0.74 2.38 15.04
N LYS A 59 0.46 3.64 15.39
CA LYS A 59 -0.86 4.25 15.17
C LYS A 59 -1.23 4.34 13.68
N GLN A 60 -0.28 4.68 12.80
CA GLN A 60 -0.56 4.80 11.37
C GLN A 60 -0.91 3.44 10.76
N ILE A 61 -0.19 2.38 11.13
CA ILE A 61 -0.50 1.01 10.72
C ILE A 61 -1.89 0.60 11.24
N ALA A 62 -2.18 0.81 12.53
CA ALA A 62 -3.48 0.45 13.10
C ALA A 62 -4.66 1.18 12.42
N THR A 63 -4.50 2.48 12.12
CA THR A 63 -5.50 3.24 11.35
C THR A 63 -5.66 2.68 9.94
N MET A 64 -4.56 2.39 9.24
CA MET A 64 -4.58 1.83 7.88
C MET A 64 -5.26 0.45 7.84
N VAL A 65 -5.01 -0.43 8.81
CA VAL A 65 -5.72 -1.73 8.91
C VAL A 65 -7.22 -1.52 9.09
N SER A 66 -7.62 -0.66 10.03
CA SER A 66 -9.03 -0.36 10.31
C SER A 66 -9.74 0.24 9.10
N GLU A 67 -9.10 1.18 8.39
CA GLU A 67 -9.67 1.81 7.20
C GLU A 67 -9.72 0.85 6.01
N SER A 68 -8.75 -0.06 5.89
CA SER A 68 -8.76 -1.13 4.88
C SER A 68 -9.94 -2.07 5.10
N ASP A 69 -10.18 -2.54 6.34
CA ASP A 69 -11.34 -3.38 6.67
C ASP A 69 -12.66 -2.63 6.43
N ARG A 70 -12.76 -1.38 6.89
CA ARG A 70 -13.96 -0.55 6.70
C ARG A 70 -14.32 -0.40 5.22
N LEU A 71 -13.34 -0.07 4.37
CA LEU A 71 -13.56 0.08 2.93
C LEU A 71 -13.85 -1.26 2.27
N ALA A 72 -13.13 -2.32 2.62
CA ALA A 72 -13.36 -3.65 2.07
C ALA A 72 -14.80 -4.11 2.34
N ARG A 73 -15.28 -4.01 3.58
CA ARG A 73 -16.68 -4.31 3.92
C ARG A 73 -17.64 -3.48 3.09
N ALA A 74 -17.45 -2.18 3.04
CA ALA A 74 -18.36 -1.28 2.35
C ALA A 74 -18.39 -1.47 0.82
N PHE A 75 -17.27 -1.87 0.20
CA PHE A 75 -17.22 -2.32 -1.20
C PHE A 75 -17.97 -3.64 -1.39
N THR A 76 -17.68 -4.65 -0.57
CA THR A 76 -18.33 -5.97 -0.69
C THR A 76 -19.84 -5.93 -0.44
N GLU A 77 -20.33 -5.09 0.48
CA GLU A 77 -21.75 -4.85 0.74
C GLU A 77 -22.48 -4.26 -0.48
N ARG A 78 -21.77 -3.52 -1.34
CA ARG A 78 -22.27 -2.98 -2.61
C ARG A 78 -22.11 -3.95 -3.78
N GLY A 79 -21.52 -5.13 -3.54
CA GLY A 79 -21.12 -6.07 -4.59
C GLY A 79 -19.99 -5.54 -5.48
N TRP A 80 -19.23 -4.57 -4.99
CA TRP A 80 -18.07 -4.02 -5.71
C TRP A 80 -16.84 -4.89 -5.47
N PRO A 81 -15.96 -5.03 -6.48
CA PRO A 81 -14.84 -5.94 -6.40
C PRO A 81 -13.73 -5.38 -5.50
N VAL A 82 -13.11 -6.28 -4.74
CA VAL A 82 -11.93 -6.03 -3.92
C VAL A 82 -10.80 -6.92 -4.42
N LEU A 83 -9.59 -6.37 -4.55
CA LEU A 83 -8.39 -7.14 -4.83
C LEU A 83 -7.37 -6.87 -3.73
N ALA A 84 -6.83 -7.93 -3.13
CA ALA A 84 -5.75 -7.82 -2.16
C ALA A 84 -4.48 -8.46 -2.70
N PHE A 85 -3.38 -7.71 -2.64
CA PHE A 85 -2.05 -8.27 -2.81
C PHE A 85 -1.55 -8.81 -1.48
N LEU A 86 -0.99 -10.01 -1.54
CA LEU A 86 -0.31 -10.66 -0.43
C LEU A 86 1.14 -10.83 -0.84
N ASP A 87 2.03 -10.12 -0.16
CA ASP A 87 3.45 -10.36 -0.28
C ASP A 87 3.77 -11.80 0.17
N THR A 88 4.35 -12.60 -0.71
CA THR A 88 4.55 -14.05 -0.53
C THR A 88 5.80 -14.47 -1.30
N HIS A 89 6.93 -14.51 -0.60
CA HIS A 89 8.21 -14.91 -1.16
C HIS A 89 8.41 -16.43 -1.12
N GLU A 90 9.09 -16.95 -2.14
CA GLU A 90 9.61 -18.32 -2.09
C GLU A 90 10.75 -18.40 -1.07
N PRO A 91 10.73 -19.37 -0.14
CA PRO A 91 11.74 -19.47 0.91
C PRO A 91 13.17 -19.47 0.37
N GLY A 92 14.01 -18.59 0.93
CA GLY A 92 15.41 -18.42 0.54
C GLY A 92 15.67 -17.65 -0.75
N LYS A 93 14.63 -17.16 -1.45
CA LYS A 93 14.79 -16.25 -2.59
C LYS A 93 14.97 -14.80 -2.07
N PRO A 94 16.14 -14.17 -2.26
CA PRO A 94 16.40 -12.86 -1.67
C PRO A 94 15.72 -11.72 -2.46
N GLU A 95 15.22 -10.71 -1.75
CA GLU A 95 14.81 -9.41 -2.29
C GLU A 95 15.61 -8.27 -1.61
N PRO A 96 16.88 -8.05 -2.01
CA PRO A 96 17.70 -7.01 -1.39
C PRO A 96 17.10 -5.60 -1.63
N PRO A 97 17.19 -4.68 -0.66
CA PRO A 97 18.02 -4.76 0.55
C PRO A 97 17.33 -5.40 1.76
N TYR A 98 16.11 -5.91 1.61
CA TYR A 98 15.31 -6.42 2.72
C TYR A 98 15.81 -7.80 3.19
N PRO A 99 15.69 -8.11 4.51
CA PRO A 99 15.90 -9.46 5.02
C PRO A 99 14.84 -10.42 4.46
N ALA A 100 14.99 -11.72 4.73
CA ALA A 100 13.91 -12.67 4.48
C ALA A 100 12.64 -12.24 5.25
N HIS A 101 11.52 -12.24 4.56
CA HIS A 101 10.22 -11.79 5.04
C HIS A 101 9.11 -12.41 4.20
N CYS A 102 7.90 -12.52 4.77
CA CYS A 102 6.71 -13.00 4.06
C CYS A 102 6.94 -14.31 3.29
N GLU A 103 7.81 -15.18 3.80
CA GLU A 103 8.13 -16.44 3.14
C GLU A 103 6.94 -17.39 3.24
N LYS A 104 6.61 -18.05 2.12
CA LYS A 104 5.48 -18.97 2.04
C LYS A 104 5.51 -20.03 3.13
N GLY A 105 4.44 -20.11 3.91
CA GLY A 105 4.27 -21.03 5.04
C GLY A 105 4.80 -20.50 6.37
N SER A 106 5.35 -19.29 6.42
CA SER A 106 5.77 -18.65 7.69
C SER A 106 4.60 -18.10 8.50
N GLY A 107 3.49 -17.78 7.82
CA GLY A 107 2.35 -17.06 8.36
C GLY A 107 2.46 -15.54 8.20
N GLU A 108 3.66 -15.02 7.94
CA GLU A 108 3.91 -13.59 7.71
C GLU A 108 3.15 -13.10 6.47
N GLU A 109 3.01 -13.95 5.45
CA GLU A 109 2.34 -13.69 4.18
C GLU A 109 0.81 -13.63 4.29
N ASN A 110 0.24 -14.07 5.41
CA ASN A 110 -1.21 -14.08 5.60
C ASN A 110 -1.73 -12.69 5.92
N LEU A 111 -2.97 -12.42 5.51
CA LEU A 111 -3.69 -11.21 5.90
C LEU A 111 -3.69 -11.05 7.43
N VAL A 112 -3.73 -9.80 7.88
CA VAL A 112 -3.98 -9.50 9.30
C VAL A 112 -5.34 -10.04 9.74
N PRO A 113 -5.54 -10.36 11.04
CA PRO A 113 -6.79 -10.94 11.54
C PRO A 113 -8.06 -10.18 11.14
N GLU A 114 -7.99 -8.85 11.08
CA GLU A 114 -9.10 -7.98 10.70
C GLU A 114 -9.58 -8.20 9.27
N LEU A 115 -8.71 -8.71 8.39
CA LEU A 115 -8.97 -8.90 6.95
C LEU A 115 -9.09 -10.38 6.55
N GLU A 116 -8.88 -11.34 7.46
CA GLU A 116 -8.96 -12.78 7.14
C GLU A 116 -10.31 -13.19 6.51
N TRP A 117 -11.40 -12.49 6.83
CA TRP A 117 -12.71 -12.75 6.22
C TRP A 117 -12.72 -12.57 4.68
N LEU A 118 -11.73 -11.87 4.10
CA LEU A 118 -11.57 -11.75 2.65
C LEU A 118 -11.22 -13.07 1.98
N TYR A 119 -10.63 -14.04 2.69
CA TYR A 119 -10.37 -15.39 2.15
C TYR A 119 -11.65 -16.09 1.68
N ASP A 120 -12.77 -15.82 2.34
CA ASP A 120 -14.07 -16.43 2.06
C ASP A 120 -15.03 -15.50 1.29
N SER A 121 -14.59 -14.28 0.96
CA SER A 121 -15.44 -13.28 0.32
C SER A 121 -15.56 -13.54 -1.19
N PRO A 122 -16.78 -13.70 -1.75
CA PRO A 122 -16.97 -13.93 -3.19
C PRO A 122 -16.63 -12.71 -4.05
N ASN A 123 -16.51 -11.53 -3.44
CA ASN A 123 -16.14 -10.28 -4.11
C ASN A 123 -14.63 -9.98 -4.01
N ALA A 124 -13.88 -10.81 -3.29
CA ALA A 124 -12.44 -10.64 -3.10
C ALA A 124 -11.64 -11.49 -4.08
N THR A 125 -10.61 -10.91 -4.68
CA THR A 125 -9.57 -11.60 -5.44
C THR A 125 -8.25 -11.44 -4.69
N LEU A 126 -7.59 -12.54 -4.37
CA LEU A 126 -6.30 -12.52 -3.68
C LEU A 126 -5.19 -12.86 -4.67
N ILE A 127 -4.18 -11.99 -4.76
CA ILE A 127 -3.00 -12.20 -5.60
C ILE A 127 -1.78 -12.30 -4.70
N HIS A 128 -1.17 -13.49 -4.68
CA HIS A 128 0.14 -13.68 -4.09
C HIS A 128 1.20 -13.13 -5.03
N LYS A 129 2.06 -12.24 -4.54
CA LYS A 129 3.18 -11.66 -5.29
C LYS A 129 4.49 -11.92 -4.56
N ASP A 130 5.56 -12.17 -5.30
CA ASP A 130 6.89 -12.47 -4.76
C ASP A 130 7.89 -11.31 -4.96
N CYS A 131 7.35 -10.10 -5.15
CA CYS A 131 8.12 -8.87 -5.29
C CYS A 131 7.32 -7.63 -4.87
N ILE A 132 8.01 -6.50 -4.67
CA ILE A 132 7.41 -5.20 -4.30
C ILE A 132 6.24 -4.79 -5.22
N ASN A 133 6.42 -4.85 -6.55
CA ASN A 133 5.48 -4.24 -7.48
C ASN A 133 4.29 -5.16 -7.80
N GLY A 134 3.09 -4.80 -7.31
CA GLY A 134 1.87 -5.59 -7.51
C GLY A 134 1.47 -5.84 -8.97
N PHE A 135 1.81 -4.94 -9.90
CA PHE A 135 1.57 -5.18 -11.33
C PHE A 135 2.50 -6.27 -11.88
N ILE A 136 3.79 -6.23 -11.52
CA ILE A 136 4.78 -7.24 -11.94
C ILE A 136 4.47 -8.59 -11.30
N GLY A 137 4.17 -8.61 -9.99
CA GLY A 137 3.79 -9.83 -9.27
C GLY A 137 2.47 -10.44 -9.73
N SER A 138 1.67 -9.72 -10.53
CA SER A 138 0.46 -10.26 -11.17
C SER A 138 0.72 -10.96 -12.50
N ILE A 139 1.96 -10.97 -12.99
CA ILE A 139 2.34 -11.59 -14.26
C ILE A 139 2.68 -13.06 -14.03
N ASP A 140 1.90 -13.94 -14.63
CA ASP A 140 2.26 -15.35 -14.73
C ASP A 140 3.44 -15.51 -15.71
N ILE A 141 4.55 -16.06 -15.23
CA ILE A 141 5.80 -16.15 -16.00
C ILE A 141 5.68 -17.08 -17.22
N GLU A 142 4.86 -18.14 -17.12
CA GLU A 142 4.72 -19.12 -18.20
C GLU A 142 3.82 -18.60 -19.33
N SER A 143 2.66 -18.04 -18.99
CA SER A 143 1.68 -17.57 -19.97
C SER A 143 1.85 -16.11 -20.38
N GLY A 144 2.54 -15.30 -19.57
CA GLY A 144 2.64 -13.85 -19.74
C GLY A 144 1.34 -13.09 -19.44
N ASN A 145 0.31 -13.78 -18.94
CA ASN A 145 -0.95 -13.16 -18.56
C ASN A 145 -0.80 -12.35 -17.27
N ASN A 146 -1.51 -11.24 -17.19
CA ASN A 146 -1.55 -10.41 -15.99
C ASN A 146 -2.93 -10.50 -15.32
N ALA A 147 -2.99 -11.13 -14.15
CA ALA A 147 -4.25 -11.38 -13.43
C ALA A 147 -4.94 -10.07 -12.98
N LEU A 148 -4.17 -9.04 -12.61
CA LEU A 148 -4.70 -7.72 -12.29
C LEU A 148 -5.36 -7.07 -13.51
N LEU A 149 -4.73 -7.13 -14.70
CA LEU A 149 -5.33 -6.59 -15.92
C LEU A 149 -6.61 -7.34 -16.32
N GLN A 150 -6.66 -8.66 -16.09
CA GLN A 150 -7.87 -9.44 -16.30
C GLN A 150 -8.99 -9.00 -15.35
N TRP A 151 -8.68 -8.83 -14.06
CA TRP A 151 -9.63 -8.35 -13.05
C TRP A 151 -10.18 -6.95 -13.38
N LEU A 152 -9.31 -6.00 -13.76
CA LEU A 152 -9.70 -4.66 -14.19
C LEU A 152 -10.67 -4.69 -15.39
N ASN A 153 -10.37 -5.52 -16.40
CA ASN A 153 -11.21 -5.67 -17.58
C ASN A 153 -12.52 -6.41 -17.26
N GLN A 154 -12.49 -7.48 -16.47
CA GLN A 154 -13.70 -8.23 -16.11
C GLN A 154 -14.74 -7.33 -15.44
N HIS A 155 -14.29 -6.43 -14.57
CA HIS A 155 -15.17 -5.51 -13.83
C HIS A 155 -15.35 -4.14 -14.50
N GLN A 156 -14.74 -3.90 -15.67
CA GLN A 156 -14.80 -2.65 -16.42
C GLN A 156 -14.47 -1.43 -15.55
N LEU A 157 -13.44 -1.55 -14.70
CA LEU A 157 -13.16 -0.56 -13.66
C LEU A 157 -12.70 0.77 -14.23
N GLU A 158 -13.39 1.84 -13.82
CA GLU A 158 -13.06 3.21 -14.16
C GLU A 158 -12.26 3.91 -13.05
N ALA A 159 -12.40 3.46 -11.81
CA ALA A 159 -11.71 4.02 -10.66
C ALA A 159 -11.10 2.93 -9.78
N LEU A 160 -9.90 3.19 -9.28
CA LEU A 160 -9.27 2.40 -8.22
C LEU A 160 -9.18 3.23 -6.95
N VAL A 161 -9.58 2.65 -5.83
CA VAL A 161 -9.23 3.15 -4.50
C VAL A 161 -8.12 2.27 -3.95
N VAL A 162 -7.01 2.87 -3.54
CA VAL A 162 -5.81 2.15 -3.09
C VAL A 162 -5.55 2.44 -1.62
N VAL A 163 -5.36 1.37 -0.87
CA VAL A 163 -4.96 1.35 0.55
C VAL A 163 -3.86 0.32 0.75
N GLY A 164 -3.10 0.42 1.85
CA GLY A 164 -2.11 -0.58 2.22
C GLY A 164 -0.78 -0.05 2.71
N ILE A 165 0.24 -0.90 2.62
CA ILE A 165 1.59 -0.68 3.14
C ILE A 165 2.63 -1.28 2.16
N CYS A 166 3.82 -0.72 1.99
CA CYS A 166 4.26 0.61 2.44
C CYS A 166 3.87 1.70 1.44
N THR A 167 3.48 2.87 1.96
CA THR A 167 3.02 4.03 1.18
C THR A 167 4.00 4.42 0.07
N ASP A 168 5.29 4.39 0.38
CA ASP A 168 6.40 4.84 -0.47
C ASP A 168 7.19 3.68 -1.09
N ILE A 169 6.70 2.44 -0.96
CA ILE A 169 7.31 1.24 -1.57
C ILE A 169 6.23 0.51 -2.35
N CYS A 170 5.59 -0.55 -1.82
CA CYS A 170 4.64 -1.38 -2.57
C CYS A 170 3.42 -0.59 -3.10
N VAL A 171 2.87 0.31 -2.27
CA VAL A 171 1.73 1.16 -2.68
C VAL A 171 2.15 2.12 -3.77
N MET A 172 3.26 2.85 -3.58
CA MET A 172 3.76 3.81 -4.58
C MET A 172 4.11 3.14 -5.89
N ASP A 173 4.86 2.03 -5.86
CA ASP A 173 5.26 1.28 -7.05
C ASP A 173 4.03 0.79 -7.83
N PHE A 174 3.04 0.22 -7.12
CA PHE A 174 1.78 -0.17 -7.73
C PHE A 174 1.08 1.02 -8.38
N VAL A 175 0.88 2.13 -7.65
CA VAL A 175 0.14 3.30 -8.14
C VAL A 175 0.84 3.95 -9.33
N VAL A 176 2.15 4.16 -9.26
CA VAL A 176 2.95 4.74 -10.35
C VAL A 176 2.91 3.84 -11.59
N THR A 177 3.01 2.52 -11.42
CA THR A 177 2.86 1.60 -12.54
C THR A 177 1.45 1.66 -13.11
N MET A 178 0.41 1.69 -12.28
CA MET A 178 -0.98 1.77 -12.74
C MET A 178 -1.31 3.09 -13.45
N LEU A 179 -0.73 4.20 -13.03
CA LEU A 179 -0.79 5.47 -13.78
C LEU A 179 -0.18 5.31 -15.17
N SER A 180 0.91 4.56 -15.30
CA SER A 180 1.54 4.26 -16.59
C SER A 180 0.67 3.31 -17.43
N VAL A 181 0.07 2.27 -16.84
CA VAL A 181 -0.90 1.36 -17.47
C VAL A 181 -2.08 2.14 -18.04
N ARG A 182 -2.64 3.08 -17.26
CA ARG A 182 -3.70 4.00 -17.69
C ARG A 182 -3.24 4.86 -18.86
N ASN A 183 -2.13 5.57 -18.71
CA ASN A 183 -1.64 6.51 -19.72
C ASN A 183 -1.21 5.82 -21.02
N HIS A 184 -0.74 4.56 -20.94
CA HIS A 184 -0.41 3.74 -22.09
C HIS A 184 -1.65 3.09 -22.75
N GLY A 185 -2.83 3.23 -22.15
CA GLY A 185 -4.08 2.71 -22.70
C GLY A 185 -4.23 1.20 -22.59
N MET A 186 -3.52 0.55 -21.66
CA MET A 186 -3.62 -0.91 -21.45
C MET A 186 -4.98 -1.32 -20.88
N ILE A 187 -5.65 -0.42 -20.15
CA ILE A 187 -7.03 -0.57 -19.66
C ILE A 187 -7.80 0.69 -20.06
N ALA A 188 -8.64 0.58 -21.08
CA ALA A 188 -9.33 1.72 -21.67
C ALA A 188 -10.34 2.38 -20.72
N ALA A 189 -10.94 1.61 -19.80
CA ALA A 189 -11.95 2.12 -18.87
C ALA A 189 -11.34 2.95 -17.73
N LEU A 190 -10.09 2.66 -17.33
CA LEU A 190 -9.47 3.23 -16.14
C LEU A 190 -9.22 4.73 -16.32
N LYS A 191 -9.75 5.54 -15.41
CA LYS A 191 -9.64 7.00 -15.40
C LYS A 191 -8.90 7.47 -14.15
N ASP A 192 -9.37 7.02 -12.99
CA ASP A 192 -8.93 7.54 -11.71
C ASP A 192 -8.22 6.48 -10.88
N ILE A 193 -7.14 6.90 -10.22
CA ILE A 193 -6.47 6.12 -9.18
C ILE A 193 -6.41 7.03 -7.96
N ALA A 194 -7.25 6.73 -6.96
CA ALA A 194 -7.36 7.46 -5.72
C ALA A 194 -6.59 6.71 -4.62
N VAL A 195 -5.65 7.39 -3.98
CA VAL A 195 -4.86 6.87 -2.85
C VAL A 195 -5.44 7.45 -1.58
N TYR A 196 -5.96 6.61 -0.69
CA TYR A 196 -6.55 7.09 0.55
C TYR A 196 -5.49 7.24 1.64
N THR A 197 -5.25 8.49 2.05
CA THR A 197 -4.17 8.84 2.98
C THR A 197 -4.24 8.11 4.32
N GLU A 198 -5.40 8.07 4.98
CA GLU A 198 -5.56 7.33 6.25
C GLU A 198 -5.57 5.81 6.06
N GLY A 199 -5.89 5.34 4.84
CA GLY A 199 -5.76 3.96 4.42
C GLY A 199 -4.36 3.58 3.96
N CYS A 200 -3.34 4.41 4.18
CA CYS A 200 -1.95 4.10 3.84
C CYS A 200 -1.03 4.28 5.04
N SER A 201 -0.05 3.37 5.16
CA SER A 201 1.00 3.47 6.17
C SER A 201 2.35 3.08 5.59
N THR A 202 3.43 3.46 6.28
CA THR A 202 4.78 2.92 6.04
C THR A 202 5.43 2.58 7.38
N TYR A 203 6.64 2.03 7.39
CA TYR A 203 7.34 1.67 8.64
C TYR A 203 8.21 2.81 9.16
N ASN A 204 8.61 2.71 10.43
CA ASN A 204 9.52 3.65 11.06
C ASN A 204 10.83 2.95 11.43
N LEU A 205 11.94 3.31 10.78
CA LEU A 205 13.29 2.87 11.15
C LEU A 205 14.18 4.08 11.45
N PRO A 206 14.16 4.61 12.70
CA PRO A 206 15.02 5.71 13.10
C PRO A 206 16.51 5.35 13.02
N ALA A 207 17.36 6.37 12.90
CA ALA A 207 18.82 6.23 12.88
C ALA A 207 19.36 5.37 14.04
N GLU A 208 18.87 5.61 15.26
CA GLU A 208 19.28 4.85 16.44
C GLU A 208 18.94 3.35 16.31
N THR A 209 17.78 3.02 15.75
CA THR A 209 17.37 1.63 15.53
C THR A 209 18.20 0.98 14.43
N ALA A 210 18.44 1.68 13.32
CA ALA A 210 19.30 1.20 12.24
C ALA A 210 20.73 0.93 12.76
N ASP A 211 21.30 1.84 13.55
CA ASP A 211 22.62 1.68 14.17
C ASP A 211 22.66 0.50 15.15
N LYS A 212 21.64 0.36 16.02
CA LYS A 212 21.50 -0.79 16.95
C LYS A 212 21.45 -2.14 16.22
N LEU A 213 20.82 -2.18 15.05
CA LEU A 213 20.72 -3.36 14.20
C LEU A 213 21.93 -3.53 13.26
N SER A 214 22.93 -2.66 13.34
CA SER A 214 24.10 -2.65 12.45
C SER A 214 23.74 -2.58 10.96
N LEU A 215 22.64 -1.92 10.64
CA LEU A 215 22.18 -1.67 9.28
C LEU A 215 22.95 -0.49 8.65
N PRO A 216 23.08 -0.44 7.31
CA PRO A 216 23.69 0.70 6.65
C PRO A 216 22.88 1.97 6.92
N LYS A 217 23.54 3.14 6.91
CA LYS A 217 22.88 4.45 7.07
C LYS A 217 21.74 4.68 6.06
N THR A 218 21.80 4.03 4.90
CA THR A 218 20.75 4.09 3.87
C THR A 218 19.48 3.34 4.23
N ALA A 219 19.46 2.56 5.31
CA ALA A 219 18.26 1.90 5.82
C ALA A 219 17.38 2.82 6.67
N ILE A 220 17.89 4.00 7.07
CA ILE A 220 17.13 4.95 7.89
C ILE A 220 15.86 5.37 7.16
N HIS A 221 14.73 5.17 7.81
CA HIS A 221 13.41 5.32 7.21
C HIS A 221 12.44 6.06 8.16
N PRO A 222 12.44 7.40 8.16
CA PRO A 222 11.56 8.18 9.02
C PRO A 222 10.12 8.16 8.50
N GLN A 223 9.21 7.46 9.21
CA GLN A 223 7.85 7.15 8.75
C GLN A 223 7.09 8.35 8.17
N LYS A 224 7.04 9.48 8.89
CA LYS A 224 6.28 10.66 8.44
C LYS A 224 6.81 11.25 7.13
N ILE A 225 8.14 11.37 7.02
CA ILE A 225 8.79 11.95 5.83
C ILE A 225 8.63 11.00 4.64
N ALA A 226 8.87 9.70 4.85
CA ALA A 226 8.73 8.69 3.79
C ALA A 226 7.29 8.59 3.29
N HIS A 227 6.31 8.53 4.19
CA HIS A 227 4.90 8.55 3.86
C HIS A 227 4.52 9.78 3.02
N HIS A 228 4.98 10.98 3.43
CA HIS A 228 4.75 12.21 2.69
C HIS A 228 5.37 12.18 1.28
N ILE A 229 6.61 11.72 1.15
CA ILE A 229 7.31 11.59 -0.14
C ILE A 229 6.57 10.60 -1.06
N GLY A 230 6.10 9.47 -0.53
CA GLY A 230 5.31 8.51 -1.29
C GLY A 230 4.02 9.13 -1.83
N LEU A 231 3.25 9.80 -0.97
CA LEU A 231 2.04 10.53 -1.37
C LEU A 231 2.32 11.59 -2.43
N TYR A 232 3.34 12.43 -2.21
CA TYR A 232 3.75 13.45 -3.18
C TYR A 232 4.12 12.83 -4.54
N THR A 233 4.94 11.78 -4.54
CA THR A 233 5.41 11.12 -5.78
C THR A 233 4.26 10.52 -6.59
N MET A 234 3.25 9.97 -5.91
CA MET A 234 2.03 9.51 -6.59
C MET A 234 1.20 10.70 -7.12
N ALA A 235 1.06 11.77 -6.33
CA ALA A 235 0.30 12.96 -6.70
C ALA A 235 0.88 13.68 -7.93
N GLU A 236 2.20 13.93 -7.96
CA GLU A 236 2.87 14.60 -9.09
C GLU A 236 2.75 13.83 -10.42
N ARG A 237 2.43 12.53 -10.35
CA ARG A 237 2.23 11.65 -11.52
C ARG A 237 0.76 11.45 -11.88
N GLY A 238 -0.15 12.12 -11.16
CA GLY A 238 -1.57 12.19 -11.48
C GLY A 238 -2.45 11.17 -10.74
N ALA A 239 -1.99 10.64 -9.60
CA ALA A 239 -2.90 10.00 -8.65
C ALA A 239 -3.71 11.07 -7.89
N PHE A 240 -4.96 10.77 -7.57
CA PHE A 240 -5.76 11.60 -6.68
C PHE A 240 -5.43 11.24 -5.23
N ILE A 241 -4.99 12.19 -4.42
CA ILE A 241 -4.73 11.94 -2.99
C ILE A 241 -5.99 12.25 -2.21
N ALA A 242 -6.59 11.22 -1.63
CA ALA A 242 -7.87 11.32 -0.94
C ALA A 242 -7.69 11.54 0.57
N SER A 243 -8.34 12.58 1.11
CA SER A 243 -8.50 12.78 2.57
C SER A 243 -9.69 12.01 3.15
N ALA A 244 -10.65 11.63 2.31
CA ALA A 244 -11.78 10.79 2.66
C ALA A 244 -12.29 10.06 1.41
N ILE A 245 -12.88 8.89 1.60
CA ILE A 245 -13.56 8.12 0.54
C ILE A 245 -15.07 8.14 0.79
N ALA A 246 -15.79 8.79 -0.11
CA ALA A 246 -17.24 8.76 -0.20
C ALA A 246 -17.67 7.75 -1.28
N LEU A 247 -18.38 6.70 -0.86
CA LEU A 247 -18.87 5.63 -1.72
C LEU A 247 -20.17 6.05 -2.43
#